data_AF-A0AA36EG97-F1
#
_entry.id   AF-A0AA36EG97-F1
#
_cell.length_a   1.000
_cell.length_b   1.000
_cell.length_c   1.000
_cell.angle_alpha   90.00
_cell.angle_beta   90.00
_cell.angle_gamma   90.00
#
_symmetry.space_group_name_H-M   'P 1'
#
loop_
_entity.id
_entity.type
_entity.pdbx_description
1 polymer ?
#
loop_
_entity_poly.entity_id
_entity_poly.type
_entity_poly.pdbx_seq_one_letter_code
_entity_poly.pdbx_strand_id
1 'polypeptide(L)'
;MKTLIIIFLLPCILLFLVHAQVNDDNFDPYATLFSPYTKQEWRSYQEKKINEGRKTELTFEVSYVNGTKVKGAKLYIKQLTSDFHWGCGMTHRILNNTAYKKWFASRFTAADFHNELKWYWTEATRGQENYADPDAMIKFADEHGIIVRGHTILWDDVKYNQKWVRKLSPEQLLEAANRRVDSVVNRYKGRLIGWDVMNENLHHNFFEKRLGKNASSMFFNRVHKIDPNAILFMNEFNTTEHVHDEYAPPVKYLRRMKKIQSFPGNSEIKMGIGLESHYGAEPIDFHYVRSSLDSLSQTGLPIWLTELDVKMDPNLRNSSGLQVIYLEEILRESFSHEAVKAMIIWTGASIDGCDVMCMADENLVNTPIGDLIDGLMEEWRTGEIEAMADFNGSCQVSVFNGGYEVKVVDPVSNASSCVSLKVDKVSIPDKMVHVQIMG
;
A
#
# COMPACT_ATOMS: atom_id res chain seq x y z
N MET A 1 10.99 -50.89 -22.33
CA MET A 1 12.17 -50.28 -21.65
C MET A 1 12.48 -48.99 -22.40
N LYS A 2 12.28 -47.82 -21.76
CA LYS A 2 13.34 -46.85 -21.38
C LYS A 2 14.08 -46.26 -22.61
N THR A 3 14.22 -44.97 -22.88
CA THR A 3 14.01 -43.72 -22.11
C THR A 3 14.14 -42.52 -23.07
N LEU A 4 13.34 -41.48 -22.80
CA LEU A 4 13.51 -40.04 -22.95
C LEU A 4 14.89 -39.49 -23.42
N ILE A 5 14.92 -38.63 -24.45
CA ILE A 5 15.74 -37.39 -24.50
C ILE A 5 14.96 -36.35 -25.34
N ILE A 6 14.30 -35.39 -24.69
CA ILE A 6 13.94 -34.09 -25.28
C ILE A 6 14.45 -33.05 -24.28
N ILE A 7 15.53 -32.37 -24.64
CA ILE A 7 16.14 -31.30 -23.85
C ILE A 7 16.45 -30.14 -24.82
N PHE A 8 15.86 -29.00 -24.48
CA PHE A 8 16.30 -27.62 -24.72
C PHE A 8 16.26 -27.08 -26.14
N LEU A 9 15.17 -26.36 -26.48
CA LEU A 9 15.18 -25.26 -27.45
C LEU A 9 14.02 -24.25 -27.27
N LEU A 10 13.42 -24.15 -26.07
CA LEU A 10 12.25 -23.28 -25.85
C LEU A 10 12.46 -21.84 -25.35
N PRO A 11 13.60 -21.37 -24.80
CA PRO A 11 13.63 -20.01 -24.25
C PRO A 11 13.89 -18.91 -25.31
N CYS A 12 14.46 -19.25 -26.48
CA CYS A 12 14.75 -18.23 -27.51
C CYS A 12 13.57 -17.89 -28.42
N ILE A 13 12.56 -18.76 -28.54
CA ILE A 13 11.41 -18.53 -29.43
C ILE A 13 10.38 -17.59 -28.75
N LEU A 14 10.27 -17.62 -27.41
CA LEU A 14 9.39 -16.71 -26.68
C LEU A 14 9.86 -15.24 -26.76
N LEU A 15 11.17 -14.98 -26.68
CA LEU A 15 11.70 -13.62 -26.82
C LEU A 15 11.45 -13.03 -28.21
N PHE A 16 11.49 -13.85 -29.27
CA PHE A 16 11.23 -13.40 -30.64
C PHE A 16 9.74 -13.11 -30.90
N LEU A 17 8.82 -13.85 -30.26
CA LEU A 17 7.38 -13.58 -30.35
C LEU A 17 6.99 -12.31 -29.61
N VAL A 18 7.59 -12.04 -28.44
CA VAL A 18 7.41 -10.78 -27.72
C VAL A 18 7.93 -9.61 -28.57
N HIS A 19 9.12 -9.73 -29.19
CA HIS A 19 9.68 -8.67 -30.05
C HIS A 19 8.84 -8.34 -31.29
N ALA A 20 8.09 -9.31 -31.83
CA ALA A 20 7.25 -9.10 -33.01
C ALA A 20 5.87 -8.48 -32.68
N GLN A 21 5.42 -8.54 -31.42
CA GLN A 21 4.12 -8.01 -30.98
C GLN A 21 4.18 -6.61 -30.35
N VAL A 22 5.36 -6.06 -30.05
CA VAL A 22 5.49 -4.70 -29.44
C VAL A 22 5.11 -3.58 -30.41
N ASN A 23 5.01 -3.85 -31.71
CA ASN A 23 4.67 -2.85 -32.74
C ASN A 23 3.20 -2.86 -33.19
N ASP A 24 2.32 -3.61 -32.50
CA ASP A 24 0.88 -3.65 -32.78
C ASP A 24 0.15 -3.05 -31.57
N ASP A 25 -0.73 -2.07 -31.79
CA ASP A 25 -1.61 -1.47 -30.77
C ASP A 25 -2.56 -2.51 -30.10
N ASN A 26 -2.44 -3.79 -30.47
CA ASN A 26 -3.20 -4.94 -29.99
C ASN A 26 -2.40 -5.91 -29.09
N PHE A 27 -1.30 -5.50 -28.46
CA PHE A 27 -0.67 -6.35 -27.43
C PHE A 27 -1.66 -6.56 -26.26
N ASP A 28 -2.28 -7.74 -26.23
CA ASP A 28 -3.19 -8.16 -25.18
C ASP A 28 -2.45 -9.04 -24.17
N PRO A 29 -2.03 -8.51 -23.01
CA PRO A 29 -1.41 -9.32 -21.96
C PRO A 29 -2.38 -10.36 -21.37
N TYR A 30 -3.68 -10.29 -21.70
CA TYR A 30 -4.69 -11.28 -21.32
C TYR A 30 -4.80 -12.45 -22.33
N ALA A 31 -4.21 -12.32 -23.53
CA ALA A 31 -4.34 -13.31 -24.60
C ALA A 31 -3.34 -14.47 -24.51
N THR A 32 -2.35 -14.42 -23.62
CA THR A 32 -1.34 -15.46 -23.49
C THR A 32 -1.56 -16.32 -22.24
N LEU A 33 -2.10 -17.51 -22.49
CA LEU A 33 -2.16 -18.69 -21.62
C LEU A 33 -2.90 -18.48 -20.29
N PHE A 34 -4.20 -18.86 -20.31
CA PHE A 34 -5.05 -19.25 -19.17
C PHE A 34 -6.16 -18.31 -18.67
N SER A 35 -6.47 -17.19 -19.33
CA SER A 35 -7.69 -16.42 -19.02
C SER A 35 -8.81 -16.66 -20.05
N PRO A 36 -10.04 -17.01 -19.66
CA PRO A 36 -11.21 -16.92 -20.54
C PRO A 36 -11.75 -15.50 -20.68
N TYR A 37 -11.17 -14.51 -19.99
CA TYR A 37 -11.66 -13.13 -19.95
C TYR A 37 -10.80 -12.18 -20.78
N THR A 38 -11.45 -11.33 -21.55
CA THR A 38 -10.87 -10.17 -22.23
C THR A 38 -10.45 -9.09 -21.22
N LYS A 39 -9.53 -8.20 -21.63
CA LYS A 39 -9.18 -6.98 -20.86
C LYS A 39 -10.39 -6.18 -20.41
N GLN A 40 -11.41 -6.05 -21.28
CA GLN A 40 -12.64 -5.31 -20.97
C GLN A 40 -13.46 -5.99 -19.88
N GLU A 41 -13.60 -7.31 -19.91
CA GLU A 41 -14.28 -8.07 -18.86
C GLU A 41 -13.53 -7.97 -17.54
N TRP A 42 -12.20 -8.00 -17.57
CA TRP A 42 -11.38 -7.86 -16.38
C TRP A 42 -11.52 -6.46 -15.74
N ARG A 43 -11.45 -5.42 -16.56
CA ARG A 43 -11.69 -4.03 -16.13
C ARG A 43 -13.09 -3.84 -15.56
N SER A 44 -14.11 -4.42 -16.21
CA SER A 44 -15.49 -4.37 -15.74
C SER A 44 -15.66 -5.07 -14.38
N TYR A 45 -14.96 -6.19 -14.17
CA TYR A 45 -14.94 -6.87 -12.88
C TYR A 45 -14.25 -6.02 -11.80
N GLN A 46 -13.09 -5.44 -12.10
CA GLN A 46 -12.35 -4.56 -11.17
C GLN A 46 -13.22 -3.37 -10.76
N GLU A 47 -13.86 -2.70 -11.72
CA GLU A 47 -14.75 -1.55 -11.46
C GLU A 47 -15.95 -1.96 -10.60
N LYS A 48 -16.55 -3.13 -10.88
CA LYS A 48 -17.61 -3.68 -10.03
C LYS A 48 -17.12 -3.87 -8.59
N LYS A 49 -15.93 -4.42 -8.39
CA LYS A 49 -15.34 -4.63 -7.06
C LYS A 49 -14.99 -3.33 -6.35
N ILE A 50 -14.51 -2.32 -7.08
CA ILE A 50 -14.29 -0.98 -6.54
C ILE A 50 -15.61 -0.38 -6.05
N ASN A 51 -16.67 -0.44 -6.86
CA ASN A 51 -17.99 0.07 -6.46
C ASN A 51 -18.58 -0.69 -5.25
N GLU A 52 -18.40 -2.02 -5.17
CA GLU A 52 -18.89 -2.84 -4.05
C GLU A 52 -18.07 -2.67 -2.75
N GLY A 53 -16.75 -2.52 -2.87
CA GLY A 53 -15.81 -2.58 -1.75
C GLY A 53 -15.35 -1.23 -1.23
N ARG A 54 -15.32 -0.21 -2.09
CA ARG A 54 -14.69 1.10 -1.79
C ARG A 54 -15.60 2.28 -1.91
N LYS A 55 -16.80 2.12 -2.47
CA LYS A 55 -17.78 3.20 -2.58
C LYS A 55 -19.02 2.88 -1.77
N THR A 56 -19.66 3.93 -1.31
CA THR A 56 -20.94 3.89 -0.60
C THR A 56 -21.90 4.83 -1.32
N GLU A 57 -23.05 4.29 -1.71
CA GLU A 57 -24.19 5.10 -2.16
C GLU A 57 -24.92 5.63 -0.92
N LEU A 58 -24.95 6.94 -0.77
CA LEU A 58 -25.60 7.65 0.34
C LEU A 58 -26.88 8.32 -0.15
N THR A 59 -27.92 8.26 0.67
CA THR A 59 -29.14 9.06 0.48
C THR A 59 -29.16 10.18 1.50
N PHE A 60 -29.11 11.42 1.04
CA PHE A 60 -29.27 12.62 1.85
C PHE A 60 -30.74 13.01 1.91
N GLU A 61 -31.25 13.19 3.11
CA GLU A 61 -32.58 13.79 3.33
C GLU A 61 -32.46 15.16 3.96
N VAL A 62 -32.92 16.18 3.24
CA VAL A 62 -32.89 17.57 3.65
C VAL A 62 -34.27 18.01 4.13
N SER A 63 -34.32 18.53 5.35
CA SER A 63 -35.54 19.08 5.95
C SER A 63 -35.25 20.38 6.68
N TYR A 64 -36.26 21.21 6.90
CA TYR A 64 -36.19 22.26 7.90
C TYR A 64 -36.29 21.64 9.31
N VAL A 65 -35.91 22.39 10.35
CA VAL A 65 -36.05 21.95 11.76
C VAL A 65 -37.50 21.52 12.10
N ASN A 66 -38.50 22.09 11.43
CA ASN A 66 -39.91 21.71 11.61
C ASN A 66 -40.32 20.39 10.91
N GLY A 67 -39.38 19.69 10.27
CA GLY A 67 -39.60 18.42 9.57
C GLY A 67 -40.07 18.53 8.11
N THR A 68 -40.40 19.74 7.63
CA THR A 68 -40.79 19.96 6.24
C THR A 68 -39.61 19.71 5.31
N LYS A 69 -39.80 18.92 4.26
CA LYS A 69 -38.74 18.59 3.29
C LYS A 69 -38.34 19.80 2.44
N VAL A 70 -37.04 19.98 2.18
CA VAL A 70 -36.53 21.13 1.40
C VAL A 70 -36.29 20.72 -0.05
N LYS A 71 -37.26 21.00 -0.91
CA LYS A 71 -37.14 20.78 -2.35
C LYS A 71 -36.08 21.70 -2.95
N GLY A 72 -35.18 21.16 -3.78
CA GLY A 72 -34.19 21.94 -4.52
C GLY A 72 -33.04 22.47 -3.67
N ALA A 73 -32.87 21.97 -2.43
CA ALA A 73 -31.68 22.26 -1.64
C ALA A 73 -30.42 21.85 -2.39
N LYS A 74 -29.40 22.71 -2.39
CA LYS A 74 -28.10 22.43 -3.01
C LYS A 74 -27.17 21.80 -1.97
N LEU A 75 -26.53 20.70 -2.33
CA LEU A 75 -25.55 20.01 -1.51
C LEU A 75 -24.17 20.20 -2.15
N TYR A 76 -23.21 20.62 -1.34
CA TYR A 76 -21.79 20.68 -1.67
C TYR A 76 -21.06 19.67 -0.79
N ILE A 77 -20.62 18.57 -1.37
CA ILE A 77 -19.99 17.44 -0.68
C ILE A 77 -18.51 17.45 -1.03
N LYS A 78 -17.67 17.63 -0.01
CA LYS A 78 -16.21 17.70 -0.16
C LYS A 78 -15.55 16.56 0.58
N GLN A 79 -14.78 15.75 -0.14
CA GLN A 79 -13.93 14.74 0.48
C GLN A 79 -12.75 15.42 1.18
N LEU A 80 -12.55 15.09 2.45
CA LEU A 80 -11.45 15.57 3.30
C LEU A 80 -10.34 14.52 3.43
N THR A 81 -10.72 13.26 3.57
CA THR A 81 -9.78 12.13 3.71
C THR A 81 -10.26 10.93 2.90
N SER A 82 -9.33 10.09 2.48
CA SER A 82 -9.59 8.79 1.87
C SER A 82 -9.36 7.69 2.90
N ASP A 83 -10.16 6.62 2.86
CA ASP A 83 -9.89 5.39 3.62
C ASP A 83 -8.76 4.54 3.00
N PHE A 84 -8.34 4.86 1.78
CA PHE A 84 -7.22 4.21 1.09
C PHE A 84 -6.00 5.12 1.07
N HIS A 85 -4.84 4.57 1.44
CA HIS A 85 -3.59 5.32 1.47
C HIS A 85 -2.76 5.11 0.21
N TRP A 86 -2.53 6.20 -0.51
CA TRP A 86 -1.44 6.32 -1.46
C TRP A 86 -0.19 6.80 -0.74
N GLY A 87 0.90 6.08 -0.95
CA GLY A 87 2.19 6.39 -0.35
C GLY A 87 3.35 6.29 -1.31
N CYS A 88 4.50 6.76 -0.83
CA CYS A 88 5.76 6.71 -1.53
C CYS A 88 6.89 6.49 -0.52
N GLY A 89 7.89 5.71 -0.89
CA GLY A 89 9.13 5.62 -0.14
C GLY A 89 9.84 6.97 -0.14
N MET A 90 10.40 7.32 1.01
CA MET A 90 11.02 8.62 1.27
C MET A 90 12.45 8.42 1.76
N THR A 91 13.41 9.13 1.16
CA THR A 91 14.80 9.16 1.66
C THR A 91 15.11 10.43 2.44
N HIS A 92 16.24 10.46 3.15
CA HIS A 92 16.77 11.66 3.82
C HIS A 92 16.92 12.88 2.90
N ARG A 93 16.94 12.71 1.57
CA ARG A 93 17.00 13.82 0.61
C ARG A 93 15.80 14.75 0.70
N ILE A 94 14.65 14.25 1.19
CA ILE A 94 13.48 15.07 1.51
C ILE A 94 13.83 16.24 2.42
N LEU A 95 14.79 16.09 3.34
CA LEU A 95 15.11 17.09 4.35
C LEU A 95 15.68 18.39 3.75
N ASN A 96 16.37 18.28 2.62
CA ASN A 96 17.19 19.34 2.06
C ASN A 96 16.59 20.00 0.80
N ASN A 97 15.41 19.57 0.35
CA ASN A 97 14.80 20.10 -0.87
C ASN A 97 13.35 20.54 -0.66
N THR A 98 13.14 21.86 -0.59
CA THR A 98 11.81 22.46 -0.40
C THR A 98 10.83 22.18 -1.54
N ALA A 99 11.30 22.12 -2.79
CA ALA A 99 10.44 21.81 -3.93
C ALA A 99 9.97 20.35 -3.85
N TYR A 100 10.87 19.44 -3.51
CA TYR A 100 10.55 18.02 -3.34
C TYR A 100 9.62 17.77 -2.14
N LYS A 101 9.82 18.45 -1.00
CA LYS A 101 8.86 18.44 0.13
C LYS A 101 7.44 18.76 -0.31
N LYS A 102 7.27 19.84 -1.08
CA LYS A 102 5.96 20.25 -1.61
C LYS A 102 5.40 19.22 -2.59
N TRP A 103 6.23 18.70 -3.50
CA TRP A 103 5.84 17.68 -4.48
C TRP A 103 5.37 16.39 -3.81
N PHE A 104 6.04 15.96 -2.75
CA PHE A 104 5.72 14.75 -2.00
C PHE A 104 4.44 14.94 -1.18
N ALA A 105 4.38 16.00 -0.38
CA ALA A 105 3.25 16.27 0.53
C ALA A 105 1.94 16.61 -0.20
N SER A 106 2.00 17.04 -1.47
CA SER A 106 0.79 17.28 -2.27
C SER A 106 0.17 16.00 -2.83
N ARG A 107 0.85 14.86 -2.74
CA ARG A 107 0.43 13.59 -3.37
C ARG A 107 0.13 12.50 -2.37
N PHE A 108 1.03 12.29 -1.41
CA PHE A 108 1.04 11.09 -0.60
C PHE A 108 0.48 11.33 0.79
N THR A 109 -0.29 10.34 1.27
CA THR A 109 -0.83 10.31 2.63
C THR A 109 -0.10 9.29 3.50
N ALA A 110 0.74 8.44 2.91
CA ALA A 110 1.57 7.46 3.61
C ALA A 110 3.01 7.48 3.11
N ALA A 111 3.94 7.03 3.96
CA ALA A 111 5.33 6.83 3.59
C ALA A 111 5.95 5.66 4.35
N ASP A 112 6.99 5.07 3.78
CA ASP A 112 8.03 4.38 4.52
C ASP A 112 9.38 5.02 4.20
N PHE A 113 10.40 4.63 4.96
CA PHE A 113 11.76 5.16 4.76
C PHE A 113 12.61 4.08 4.13
N HIS A 114 13.33 4.44 3.08
CA HIS A 114 14.19 3.52 2.34
C HIS A 114 15.25 2.87 3.22
N ASN A 115 15.96 3.70 3.99
CA ASN A 115 17.11 3.27 4.78
C ASN A 115 17.08 3.80 6.20
N GLU A 116 16.46 4.95 6.41
CA GLU A 116 16.71 5.82 7.56
C GLU A 116 16.19 5.23 8.88
N LEU A 117 15.29 4.26 8.80
CA LEU A 117 14.85 3.45 9.94
C LEU A 117 15.49 2.07 10.02
N LYS A 118 16.27 1.61 9.03
CA LYS A 118 16.92 0.29 9.06
C LYS A 118 18.02 0.23 10.12
N TRP A 119 18.29 -0.97 10.65
CA TRP A 119 19.22 -1.14 11.76
C TRP A 119 20.64 -0.66 11.41
N TYR A 120 21.12 -0.94 10.20
CA TYR A 120 22.45 -0.50 9.78
C TYR A 120 22.58 1.02 9.64
N TRP A 121 21.49 1.74 9.40
CA TRP A 121 21.50 3.20 9.32
C TRP A 121 21.58 3.81 10.71
N THR A 122 20.72 3.32 11.59
CA THR A 122 20.53 3.88 12.93
C THR A 122 21.52 3.37 13.96
N GLU A 123 22.20 2.24 13.74
CA GLU A 123 23.25 1.70 14.61
C GLU A 123 24.36 1.01 13.78
N ALA A 124 25.04 1.78 12.94
CA ALA A 124 26.15 1.26 12.12
C ALA A 124 27.28 0.66 12.97
N THR A 125 27.59 1.32 14.10
CA THR A 125 28.57 0.88 15.10
C THR A 125 27.84 0.49 16.38
N ARG A 126 28.16 -0.70 16.93
CA ARG A 126 27.51 -1.24 18.14
C ARG A 126 27.49 -0.22 19.28
N GLY A 127 26.31 0.07 19.79
CA GLY A 127 26.07 0.99 20.90
C GLY A 127 26.11 2.48 20.54
N GLN A 128 26.27 2.83 19.26
CA GLN A 128 26.24 4.21 18.77
C GLN A 128 25.01 4.39 17.89
N GLU A 129 23.88 4.71 18.53
CA GLU A 129 22.63 4.96 17.82
C GLU A 129 22.57 6.41 17.30
N ASN A 130 22.10 6.59 16.06
CA ASN A 130 21.83 7.88 15.46
C ASN A 130 20.46 7.88 14.78
N TYR A 131 19.54 8.70 15.29
CA TYR A 131 18.17 8.85 14.78
C TYR A 131 17.91 10.24 14.18
N ALA A 132 18.96 11.04 13.91
CA ALA A 132 18.77 12.41 13.43
C ALA A 132 17.94 12.51 12.14
N ASP A 133 18.26 11.69 11.14
CA ASP A 133 17.52 11.66 9.87
C ASP A 133 16.07 11.17 10.05
N PRO A 134 15.80 9.97 10.62
CA PRO A 134 14.43 9.50 10.76
C PRO A 134 13.59 10.41 11.68
N ASP A 135 14.17 11.04 12.70
CA ASP A 135 13.43 12.01 13.54
C ASP A 135 12.98 13.24 12.74
N ALA A 136 13.88 13.79 11.91
CA ALA A 136 13.57 14.94 11.06
C ALA A 136 12.55 14.59 9.96
N MET A 137 12.63 13.38 9.41
CA MET A 137 11.70 12.89 8.39
C MET A 137 10.32 12.61 8.98
N ILE A 138 10.22 12.02 10.17
CA ILE A 138 8.93 11.84 10.85
C ILE A 138 8.32 13.19 11.20
N LYS A 139 9.13 14.18 11.62
CA LYS A 139 8.63 15.55 11.83
C LYS A 139 8.02 16.14 10.56
N PHE A 140 8.67 15.97 9.41
CA PHE A 140 8.10 16.39 8.13
C PHE A 140 6.78 15.66 7.83
N ALA A 141 6.72 14.35 8.06
CA ALA A 141 5.51 13.58 7.85
C ALA A 141 4.34 14.07 8.75
N ASP A 142 4.60 14.31 10.03
CA ASP A 142 3.63 14.83 10.99
C ASP A 142 3.09 16.21 10.57
N GLU A 143 3.95 17.12 10.10
CA GLU A 143 3.58 18.47 9.63
C GLU A 143 2.63 18.46 8.42
N HIS A 144 2.64 17.37 7.66
CA HIS A 144 1.86 17.21 6.44
C HIS A 144 0.76 16.14 6.54
N GLY A 145 0.53 15.57 7.73
CA GLY A 145 -0.49 14.55 7.94
C GLY A 145 -0.21 13.24 7.20
N ILE A 146 1.07 12.93 6.94
CA ILE A 146 1.52 11.71 6.26
C ILE A 146 1.77 10.65 7.32
N ILE A 147 1.06 9.52 7.24
CA ILE A 147 1.30 8.39 8.14
C ILE A 147 2.58 7.67 7.75
N VAL A 148 3.37 7.26 8.73
CA VAL A 148 4.63 6.55 8.47
C VAL A 148 4.54 5.10 8.93
N ARG A 149 4.86 4.18 8.03
CA ARG A 149 5.10 2.77 8.33
C ARG A 149 6.59 2.57 8.62
N GLY A 150 6.89 1.99 9.78
CA GLY A 150 8.27 1.78 10.21
C GLY A 150 8.92 0.60 9.50
N HIS A 151 9.81 0.88 8.56
CA HIS A 151 10.54 -0.12 7.77
C HIS A 151 12.05 -0.01 8.03
N THR A 152 12.72 -0.99 8.63
CA THR A 152 12.21 -2.19 9.33
C THR A 152 12.97 -2.35 10.66
N ILE A 153 12.40 -3.06 11.62
CA ILE A 153 13.07 -3.32 12.90
C ILE A 153 14.22 -4.31 12.71
N LEU A 154 13.92 -5.48 12.14
CA LEU A 154 14.88 -6.58 11.89
C LEU A 154 14.71 -7.10 10.46
N TRP A 155 15.82 -7.15 9.72
CA TRP A 155 15.85 -7.70 8.37
C TRP A 155 16.57 -9.06 8.38
N ASP A 156 15.88 -10.09 7.94
CA ASP A 156 16.32 -11.48 8.13
C ASP A 156 17.39 -11.92 7.11
N ASP A 157 17.61 -11.17 6.03
CA ASP A 157 18.75 -11.38 5.16
C ASP A 157 20.06 -10.96 5.87
N VAL A 158 20.94 -11.93 6.04
CA VAL A 158 22.25 -11.76 6.67
C VAL A 158 23.10 -10.68 5.98
N LYS A 159 22.90 -10.40 4.69
CA LYS A 159 23.73 -9.42 3.96
C LYS A 159 23.50 -7.98 4.44
N TYR A 160 22.30 -7.66 4.93
CA TYR A 160 21.96 -6.34 5.47
C TYR A 160 22.24 -6.18 6.97
N ASN A 161 22.67 -7.26 7.63
CA ASN A 161 23.07 -7.20 9.03
C ASN A 161 24.51 -6.67 9.15
N GLN A 162 24.74 -5.73 10.07
CA GLN A 162 26.03 -5.10 10.29
C GLN A 162 27.10 -6.15 10.62
N LYS A 163 28.37 -5.86 10.27
CA LYS A 163 29.49 -6.80 10.51
C LYS A 163 29.59 -7.22 11.99
N TRP A 164 29.26 -6.32 12.92
CA TRP A 164 29.30 -6.62 14.35
C TRP A 164 28.14 -7.53 14.77
N VAL A 165 26.92 -7.33 14.23
CA VAL A 165 25.73 -8.18 14.49
C VAL A 165 26.00 -9.62 14.06
N ARG A 166 26.52 -9.81 12.84
CA ARG A 166 26.80 -11.14 12.27
C ARG A 166 27.79 -11.98 13.09
N LYS A 167 28.66 -11.33 13.88
CA LYS A 167 29.73 -11.98 14.65
C LYS A 167 29.33 -12.32 16.09
N LEU A 168 28.13 -11.91 16.54
CA LEU A 168 27.69 -12.16 17.90
C LEU A 168 27.44 -13.65 18.15
N SER A 169 27.65 -14.10 19.40
CA SER A 169 27.09 -15.37 19.89
C SER A 169 25.56 -15.32 19.91
N PRO A 170 24.85 -16.46 19.94
CA PRO A 170 23.38 -16.48 20.04
C PRO A 170 22.84 -15.62 21.19
N GLU A 171 23.44 -15.69 22.37
CA GLU A 171 23.02 -14.93 23.54
C GLU A 171 23.18 -13.42 23.32
N GLN A 172 24.34 -13.00 22.81
CA GLN A 172 24.61 -11.60 22.49
C GLN A 172 23.76 -11.08 21.33
N LEU A 173 23.43 -11.93 20.36
CA LEU A 173 22.56 -11.58 19.23
C LEU A 173 21.12 -11.36 19.72
N LEU A 174 20.61 -12.21 20.60
CA LEU A 174 19.30 -12.02 21.22
C LEU A 174 19.25 -10.72 22.03
N GLU A 175 20.29 -10.44 22.83
CA GLU A 175 20.39 -9.19 23.57
C GLU A 175 20.43 -7.97 22.63
N ALA A 176 21.23 -8.03 21.56
CA ALA A 176 21.32 -6.94 20.59
C ALA A 176 19.99 -6.72 19.84
N ALA A 177 19.32 -7.78 19.39
CA ALA A 177 18.03 -7.69 18.71
C ALA A 177 16.93 -7.16 19.65
N ASN A 178 16.91 -7.58 20.92
CA ASN A 178 15.98 -7.03 21.90
C ASN A 178 16.25 -5.54 22.17
N ARG A 179 17.50 -5.12 22.31
CA ARG A 179 17.85 -3.70 22.49
C ARG A 179 17.48 -2.87 21.27
N ARG A 180 17.65 -3.41 20.06
CA ARG A 180 17.20 -2.79 18.83
C ARG A 180 15.68 -2.57 18.83
N VAL A 181 14.90 -3.62 19.11
CA VAL A 181 13.44 -3.54 19.25
C VAL A 181 13.07 -2.49 20.30
N ASP A 182 13.70 -2.54 21.48
CA ASP A 182 13.41 -1.62 22.57
C ASP A 182 13.68 -0.16 22.19
N SER A 183 14.84 0.12 21.59
CA SER A 183 15.23 1.49 21.25
C SER A 183 14.29 2.10 20.21
N VAL A 184 14.16 1.45 19.05
CA VAL A 184 13.44 2.03 17.92
C VAL A 184 11.92 2.11 18.18
N VAL A 185 11.33 1.09 18.82
CA VAL A 185 9.89 1.07 19.07
C VAL A 185 9.51 2.03 20.19
N ASN A 186 10.30 2.13 21.27
CA ASN A 186 10.01 3.14 22.31
C ASN A 186 10.14 4.56 21.77
N ARG A 187 11.12 4.80 20.89
CA ARG A 187 11.34 6.14 20.31
C ARG A 187 10.14 6.65 19.52
N TYR A 188 9.49 5.78 18.75
CA TYR A 188 8.39 6.17 17.86
C TYR A 188 7.03 5.62 18.27
N LYS A 189 6.90 5.16 19.52
CA LYS A 189 5.65 4.64 20.09
C LYS A 189 4.50 5.62 19.88
N GLY A 190 3.41 5.14 19.28
CA GLY A 190 2.21 5.93 19.00
C GLY A 190 2.35 6.98 17.89
N ARG A 191 3.51 7.07 17.22
CA ARG A 191 3.73 7.99 16.09
C ARG A 191 3.70 7.29 14.73
N LEU A 192 4.07 6.01 14.66
CA LEU A 192 3.99 5.23 13.43
C LEU A 192 2.68 4.44 13.37
N ILE A 193 2.12 4.27 12.17
CA ILE A 193 0.90 3.46 11.98
C ILE A 193 1.16 1.98 12.25
N GLY A 194 2.39 1.54 12.02
CA GLY A 194 2.79 0.15 12.16
C GLY A 194 4.28 -0.06 11.92
N TRP A 195 4.72 -1.30 12.12
CA TRP A 195 6.10 -1.72 11.98
C TRP A 195 6.21 -2.98 11.14
N ASP A 196 7.17 -2.99 10.22
CA ASP A 196 7.77 -4.22 9.75
C ASP A 196 8.66 -4.76 10.85
N VAL A 197 8.12 -5.71 11.61
CA VAL A 197 8.87 -6.32 12.70
C VAL A 197 9.97 -7.21 12.14
N MET A 198 9.63 -7.97 11.10
CA MET A 198 10.54 -8.87 10.38
C MET A 198 10.38 -8.65 8.87
N ASN A 199 11.47 -8.29 8.20
CA ASN A 199 11.56 -8.22 6.74
C ASN A 199 12.15 -9.52 6.17
N GLU A 200 11.54 -10.04 5.10
CA GLU A 200 11.98 -11.19 4.30
C GLU A 200 12.14 -12.51 5.10
N ASN A 201 11.24 -12.75 6.05
CA ASN A 201 11.34 -13.86 7.01
C ASN A 201 10.87 -15.22 6.44
N LEU A 202 10.47 -15.31 5.15
CA LEU A 202 10.25 -16.56 4.43
C LEU A 202 11.46 -16.95 3.57
N HIS A 203 12.02 -15.99 2.83
CA HIS A 203 13.23 -16.20 2.02
C HIS A 203 14.47 -16.41 2.88
N HIS A 204 14.54 -15.70 4.01
CA HIS A 204 15.67 -15.74 4.92
C HIS A 204 15.26 -16.22 6.31
N ASN A 205 16.27 -16.57 7.12
CA ASN A 205 16.08 -17.16 8.45
C ASN A 205 17.23 -16.86 9.42
N PHE A 206 17.98 -15.76 9.24
CA PHE A 206 19.15 -15.43 10.05
C PHE A 206 18.85 -15.49 11.55
N PHE A 207 17.78 -14.85 12.01
CA PHE A 207 17.42 -14.81 13.42
C PHE A 207 16.90 -16.17 13.93
N GLU A 208 15.95 -16.80 13.24
CA GLU A 208 15.40 -18.10 13.68
C GLU A 208 16.46 -19.22 13.66
N LYS A 209 17.42 -19.18 12.72
CA LYS A 209 18.53 -20.15 12.65
C LYS A 209 19.49 -20.03 13.83
N ARG A 210 19.71 -18.80 14.33
CA ARG A 210 20.67 -18.52 15.40
C ARG A 210 20.05 -18.54 16.79
N LEU A 211 18.78 -18.16 16.91
CA LEU A 211 18.09 -17.94 18.19
C LEU A 211 16.97 -18.96 18.45
N GLY A 212 16.67 -19.82 17.46
CA GLY A 212 15.62 -20.83 17.52
C GLY A 212 14.34 -20.41 16.80
N LYS A 213 13.54 -21.42 16.45
CA LYS A 213 12.35 -21.28 15.58
C LYS A 213 11.28 -20.30 16.06
N ASN A 214 11.30 -19.84 17.31
CA ASN A 214 10.28 -18.92 17.83
C ASN A 214 10.78 -17.46 17.90
N ALA A 215 12.01 -17.18 17.46
CA ALA A 215 12.62 -15.86 17.58
C ALA A 215 11.76 -14.75 16.95
N SER A 216 11.30 -14.92 15.71
CA SER A 216 10.40 -13.96 15.06
C SER A 216 9.15 -13.71 15.92
N SER A 217 8.49 -14.76 16.40
CA SER A 217 7.28 -14.64 17.23
C SER A 217 7.53 -13.89 18.54
N MET A 218 8.71 -14.07 19.15
CA MET A 218 9.13 -13.34 20.34
C MET A 218 9.36 -11.84 20.05
N PHE A 219 9.90 -11.48 18.89
CA PHE A 219 10.07 -10.08 18.51
C PHE A 219 8.72 -9.40 18.28
N PHE A 220 7.77 -10.04 17.59
CA PHE A 220 6.39 -9.53 17.50
C PHE A 220 5.76 -9.31 18.88
N ASN A 221 5.93 -10.28 19.79
CA ASN A 221 5.44 -10.14 21.17
C ASN A 221 6.05 -8.92 21.89
N ARG A 222 7.36 -8.71 21.70
CA ARG A 222 8.10 -7.62 22.34
C ARG A 222 7.67 -6.26 21.80
N VAL A 223 7.53 -6.11 20.48
CA VAL A 223 7.03 -4.88 19.86
C VAL A 223 5.63 -4.55 20.38
N HIS A 224 4.72 -5.54 20.40
CA HIS A 224 3.36 -5.34 20.90
C HIS A 224 3.30 -4.90 22.37
N LYS A 225 4.19 -5.43 23.22
CA LYS A 225 4.29 -4.99 24.63
C LYS A 225 4.72 -3.54 24.77
N ILE A 226 5.54 -3.04 23.85
CA ILE A 226 6.01 -1.65 23.86
C ILE A 226 4.93 -0.74 23.27
N ASP A 227 4.43 -1.07 22.07
CA ASP A 227 3.40 -0.33 21.36
C ASP A 227 2.24 -1.26 20.93
N PRO A 228 1.20 -1.42 21.77
CA PRO A 228 0.07 -2.29 21.47
C PRO A 228 -0.87 -1.73 20.40
N ASN A 229 -0.71 -0.46 20.01
CA ASN A 229 -1.57 0.19 19.04
C ASN A 229 -1.05 0.10 17.61
N ALA A 230 0.27 -0.08 17.43
CA ALA A 230 0.90 -0.28 16.13
C ALA A 230 0.41 -1.56 15.44
N ILE A 231 0.19 -1.48 14.13
CA ILE A 231 -0.05 -2.67 13.28
C ILE A 231 1.29 -3.36 13.01
N LEU A 232 1.41 -4.65 13.30
CA LEU A 232 2.65 -5.40 13.14
C LEU A 232 2.62 -6.23 11.86
N PHE A 233 3.53 -5.91 10.95
CA PHE A 233 3.66 -6.54 9.64
C PHE A 233 4.82 -7.54 9.63
N MET A 234 4.60 -8.63 8.90
CA MET A 234 5.68 -9.34 8.22
C MET A 234 5.72 -8.79 6.79
N ASN A 235 6.89 -8.39 6.32
CA ASN A 235 7.04 -7.83 4.98
C ASN A 235 7.86 -8.81 4.12
N GLU A 236 7.41 -9.05 2.89
CA GLU A 236 7.97 -10.09 2.05
C GLU A 236 7.76 -9.82 0.56
N PHE A 237 8.76 -10.16 -0.25
CA PHE A 237 8.70 -10.12 -1.71
C PHE A 237 8.24 -11.45 -2.32
N ASN A 238 7.93 -11.43 -3.61
CA ASN A 238 7.52 -12.59 -4.43
C ASN A 238 6.26 -13.34 -3.95
N THR A 239 5.49 -12.76 -3.04
CA THR A 239 4.25 -13.37 -2.57
C THR A 239 3.14 -13.27 -3.62
N THR A 240 3.17 -12.23 -4.44
CA THR A 240 2.23 -11.94 -5.54
C THR A 240 2.90 -11.85 -6.92
N GLU A 241 4.21 -11.66 -6.94
CA GLU A 241 4.98 -11.25 -8.12
C GLU A 241 5.33 -12.44 -9.02
N HIS A 242 5.59 -13.61 -8.41
CA HIS A 242 6.06 -14.80 -9.12
C HIS A 242 5.35 -16.07 -8.66
N VAL A 243 4.53 -16.67 -9.53
CA VAL A 243 3.78 -17.91 -9.27
C VAL A 243 4.68 -19.12 -8.96
N HIS A 244 5.93 -19.07 -9.41
CA HIS A 244 6.92 -20.14 -9.21
C HIS A 244 7.86 -19.89 -8.03
N ASP A 245 7.64 -18.82 -7.24
CA ASP A 245 8.42 -18.63 -6.03
C ASP A 245 8.15 -19.76 -5.03
N GLU A 246 9.19 -20.49 -4.67
CA GLU A 246 9.06 -21.61 -3.75
C GLU A 246 9.10 -21.18 -2.29
N TYR A 247 9.55 -19.98 -1.95
CA TYR A 247 9.79 -19.55 -0.56
C TYR A 247 8.60 -18.83 0.04
N ALA A 248 8.04 -17.88 -0.70
CA ALA A 248 7.01 -16.96 -0.25
C ALA A 248 5.62 -17.09 -0.91
N PRO A 249 5.16 -18.23 -1.46
CA PRO A 249 3.79 -18.32 -1.96
C PRO A 249 2.78 -18.05 -0.82
N PRO A 250 1.56 -17.55 -1.11
CA PRO A 250 0.59 -17.11 -0.10
C PRO A 250 0.34 -18.12 1.03
N VAL A 251 0.31 -19.42 0.70
CA VAL A 251 0.15 -20.49 1.69
C VAL A 251 1.28 -20.54 2.74
N LYS A 252 2.54 -20.29 2.33
CA LYS A 252 3.68 -20.26 3.25
C LYS A 252 3.68 -18.98 4.09
N TYR A 253 3.29 -17.86 3.49
CA TYR A 253 3.08 -16.60 4.20
C TYR A 253 2.03 -16.76 5.30
N LEU A 254 0.83 -17.26 4.97
CA LEU A 254 -0.26 -17.51 5.91
C LEU A 254 0.15 -18.46 7.05
N ARG A 255 0.88 -19.53 6.72
CA ARG A 255 1.40 -20.47 7.72
C ARG A 255 2.37 -19.79 8.69
N ARG A 256 3.22 -18.88 8.20
CA ARG A 256 4.15 -18.12 9.05
C ARG A 256 3.40 -17.13 9.93
N MET A 257 2.44 -16.39 9.40
CA MET A 257 1.59 -15.49 10.18
C MET A 257 0.84 -16.24 11.28
N LYS A 258 0.24 -17.39 10.96
CA LYS A 258 -0.45 -18.24 11.95
C LYS A 258 0.50 -18.71 13.06
N LYS A 259 1.75 -19.08 12.73
CA LYS A 259 2.78 -19.44 13.72
C LYS A 259 3.07 -18.27 14.65
N ILE A 260 3.28 -17.07 14.11
CA ILE A 260 3.52 -15.84 14.90
C ILE A 260 2.33 -15.55 15.81
N GLN A 261 1.09 -15.61 15.30
CA GLN A 261 -0.13 -15.34 16.07
C GLN A 261 -0.38 -16.39 17.17
N SER A 262 -0.03 -17.66 16.91
CA SER A 262 -0.21 -18.76 17.88
C SER A 262 0.76 -18.74 19.06
N PHE A 263 1.79 -17.90 19.02
CA PHE A 263 2.77 -17.80 20.09
C PHE A 263 2.14 -17.20 21.36
N PRO A 264 2.47 -17.70 22.57
CA PRO A 264 1.88 -17.20 23.81
C PRO A 264 2.05 -15.68 23.97
N GLY A 265 0.94 -14.97 24.15
CA GLY A 265 0.88 -13.51 24.24
C GLY A 265 0.75 -12.77 22.91
N ASN A 266 0.59 -13.47 21.77
CA ASN A 266 0.42 -12.84 20.45
C ASN A 266 -1.04 -12.83 19.95
N SER A 267 -1.99 -13.38 20.71
CA SER A 267 -3.39 -13.51 20.27
C SER A 267 -4.09 -12.17 20.03
N GLU A 268 -3.68 -11.12 20.73
CA GLU A 268 -4.26 -9.76 20.64
C GLU A 268 -3.43 -8.80 19.78
N ILE A 269 -2.37 -9.29 19.12
CA ILE A 269 -1.55 -8.44 18.25
C ILE A 269 -2.38 -8.03 17.04
N LYS A 270 -2.48 -6.71 16.82
CA LYS A 270 -2.94 -6.14 15.56
C LYS A 270 -1.91 -6.44 14.49
N MET A 271 -2.24 -7.34 13.56
CA MET A 271 -1.34 -7.73 12.48
C MET A 271 -1.74 -7.11 11.15
N GLY A 272 -0.77 -6.99 10.24
CA GLY A 272 -0.98 -6.64 8.85
C GLY A 272 -0.13 -7.51 7.94
N ILE A 273 -0.47 -7.52 6.65
CA ILE A 273 0.25 -8.25 5.61
C ILE A 273 1.00 -7.20 4.76
N GLY A 274 2.33 -7.25 4.77
CA GLY A 274 3.18 -6.43 3.90
C GLY A 274 3.67 -7.23 2.71
N LEU A 275 3.41 -6.72 1.50
CA LEU A 275 3.81 -7.32 0.23
C LEU A 275 4.70 -6.33 -0.50
N GLU A 276 6.00 -6.62 -0.61
CA GLU A 276 6.97 -5.69 -1.21
C GLU A 276 6.52 -5.28 -2.62
N SER A 277 6.07 -6.23 -3.44
CA SER A 277 5.50 -5.94 -4.75
C SER A 277 6.55 -5.39 -5.73
N HIS A 278 7.75 -5.94 -5.68
CA HIS A 278 8.82 -5.67 -6.64
C HIS A 278 8.61 -6.53 -7.90
N TYR A 279 7.89 -6.00 -8.88
CA TYR A 279 7.64 -6.70 -10.13
C TYR A 279 8.79 -6.52 -11.13
N GLY A 280 9.05 -7.54 -11.94
CA GLY A 280 10.05 -7.51 -13.00
C GLY A 280 9.48 -7.16 -14.38
N ALA A 281 10.25 -7.49 -15.41
CA ALA A 281 9.86 -7.28 -16.81
C ALA A 281 9.01 -8.43 -17.37
N GLU A 282 8.79 -9.48 -16.58
CA GLU A 282 7.95 -10.61 -16.96
C GLU A 282 6.48 -10.19 -17.10
N PRO A 283 5.70 -10.83 -18.00
CA PRO A 283 4.26 -10.64 -18.03
C PRO A 283 3.63 -10.93 -16.67
N ILE A 284 2.75 -10.04 -16.22
CA ILE A 284 2.07 -10.15 -14.94
C ILE A 284 0.99 -11.23 -15.01
N ASP A 285 1.04 -12.21 -14.11
CA ASP A 285 -0.03 -13.19 -13.95
C ASP A 285 -1.12 -12.62 -13.03
N PHE A 286 -2.12 -11.97 -13.64
CA PHE A 286 -3.23 -11.34 -12.89
C PHE A 286 -4.08 -12.34 -12.10
N HIS A 287 -4.17 -13.60 -12.57
CA HIS A 287 -4.87 -14.64 -11.82
C HIS A 287 -4.10 -14.99 -10.56
N TYR A 288 -2.78 -15.06 -10.65
CA TYR A 288 -1.94 -15.28 -9.48
C TYR A 288 -2.00 -14.10 -8.51
N VAL A 289 -1.93 -12.85 -8.98
CA VAL A 289 -2.10 -11.66 -8.13
C VAL A 289 -3.44 -11.71 -7.40
N ARG A 290 -4.55 -11.89 -8.13
CA ARG A 290 -5.90 -11.97 -7.53
C ARG A 290 -6.02 -13.11 -6.53
N SER A 291 -5.67 -14.33 -6.93
CA SER A 291 -5.81 -15.51 -6.06
C SER A 291 -4.90 -15.44 -4.83
N SER A 292 -3.76 -14.77 -4.93
CA SER A 292 -2.87 -14.47 -3.80
C SER A 292 -3.53 -13.50 -2.82
N LEU A 293 -4.09 -12.38 -3.31
CA LEU A 293 -4.83 -11.42 -2.49
C LEU A 293 -6.09 -12.05 -1.85
N ASP A 294 -6.84 -12.85 -2.61
CA ASP A 294 -8.01 -13.60 -2.12
C ASP A 294 -7.61 -14.60 -1.02
N SER A 295 -6.48 -15.27 -1.16
CA SER A 295 -5.98 -16.20 -0.15
C SER A 295 -5.54 -15.47 1.13
N LEU A 296 -4.79 -14.38 0.98
CA LEU A 296 -4.27 -13.60 2.10
C LEU A 296 -5.40 -12.89 2.88
N SER A 297 -6.43 -12.42 2.18
CA SER A 297 -7.54 -11.67 2.77
C SER A 297 -8.48 -12.52 3.63
N GLN A 298 -8.46 -13.84 3.51
CA GLN A 298 -9.20 -14.75 4.39
C GLN A 298 -8.80 -14.62 5.87
N THR A 299 -7.64 -14.01 6.14
CA THR A 299 -7.21 -13.68 7.51
C THR A 299 -8.01 -12.55 8.14
N GLY A 300 -8.69 -11.72 7.34
CA GLY A 300 -9.30 -10.46 7.77
C GLY A 300 -8.29 -9.35 8.11
N LEU A 301 -6.99 -9.58 7.88
CA LEU A 301 -5.94 -8.59 8.14
C LEU A 301 -5.84 -7.60 6.96
N PRO A 302 -5.47 -6.33 7.21
CA PRO A 302 -5.19 -5.37 6.15
C PRO A 302 -3.96 -5.80 5.35
N ILE A 303 -4.05 -5.70 4.02
CA ILE A 303 -2.95 -5.93 3.09
C ILE A 303 -2.41 -4.58 2.63
N TRP A 304 -1.09 -4.42 2.65
CA TRP A 304 -0.38 -3.27 2.12
C TRP A 304 0.55 -3.75 1.02
N LEU A 305 0.52 -3.09 -0.13
CA LEU A 305 1.61 -3.16 -1.11
C LEU A 305 2.61 -2.08 -0.71
N THR A 306 3.84 -2.48 -0.43
CA THR A 306 4.70 -1.67 0.45
C THR A 306 5.90 -1.08 -0.25
N GLU A 307 6.35 -1.68 -1.35
CA GLU A 307 7.57 -1.29 -2.05
C GLU A 307 7.33 -1.39 -3.57
N LEU A 308 6.13 -1.00 -4.02
CA LEU A 308 5.68 -1.27 -5.37
C LEU A 308 6.56 -0.56 -6.40
N ASP A 309 7.20 -1.36 -7.25
CA ASP A 309 7.83 -0.92 -8.48
C ASP A 309 7.77 -2.00 -9.57
N VAL A 310 8.03 -1.58 -10.81
CA VAL A 310 8.12 -2.45 -11.98
C VAL A 310 9.48 -2.22 -12.61
N LYS A 311 10.39 -3.19 -12.48
CA LYS A 311 11.73 -3.11 -13.04
C LYS A 311 11.76 -3.68 -14.45
N MET A 312 11.88 -2.80 -15.44
CA MET A 312 12.08 -3.21 -16.83
C MET A 312 13.53 -3.58 -17.13
N ASP A 313 13.73 -4.50 -18.09
CA ASP A 313 15.03 -4.68 -18.74
C ASP A 313 15.46 -3.33 -19.35
N PRO A 314 16.68 -2.83 -19.05
CA PRO A 314 17.19 -1.59 -19.62
C PRO A 314 17.10 -1.52 -21.15
N ASN A 315 17.16 -2.66 -21.85
CA ASN A 315 17.02 -2.74 -23.30
C ASN A 315 15.57 -2.59 -23.79
N LEU A 316 14.58 -2.89 -22.94
CA LEU A 316 13.13 -2.78 -23.23
C LEU A 316 12.51 -1.48 -22.69
N ARG A 317 13.17 -0.85 -21.71
CA ARG A 317 12.71 0.37 -20.99
C ARG A 317 12.43 1.55 -21.93
N ASN A 318 13.16 1.66 -23.04
CA ASN A 318 13.11 2.84 -23.91
C ASN A 318 12.12 2.76 -25.08
N SER A 319 11.42 1.64 -25.29
CA SER A 319 10.73 1.40 -26.58
C SER A 319 9.29 0.90 -26.49
N SER A 320 8.80 0.50 -25.31
CA SER A 320 7.64 -0.40 -25.27
C SER A 320 6.40 0.11 -24.53
N GLY A 321 6.51 1.15 -23.69
CA GLY A 321 5.39 1.57 -22.81
C GLY A 321 4.95 0.53 -21.76
N LEU A 322 5.57 -0.66 -21.75
CA LEU A 322 5.16 -1.81 -20.95
C LEU A 322 5.25 -1.55 -19.45
N GLN A 323 6.22 -0.75 -18.99
CA GLN A 323 6.33 -0.40 -17.56
C GLN A 323 5.05 0.28 -17.06
N VAL A 324 4.49 1.20 -17.84
CA VAL A 324 3.25 1.92 -17.53
C VAL A 324 2.07 0.94 -17.55
N ILE A 325 2.00 0.10 -18.58
CA ILE A 325 0.92 -0.89 -18.72
C ILE A 325 0.92 -1.85 -17.52
N TYR A 326 2.04 -2.49 -17.22
CA TYR A 326 2.14 -3.45 -16.11
C TYR A 326 1.82 -2.79 -14.77
N LEU A 327 2.35 -1.59 -14.52
CA LEU A 327 2.04 -0.84 -13.32
C LEU A 327 0.53 -0.55 -13.20
N GLU A 328 -0.11 -0.07 -14.27
CA GLU A 328 -1.55 0.20 -14.27
C GLU A 328 -2.35 -1.06 -13.93
N GLU A 329 -2.01 -2.18 -14.55
CA GLU A 329 -2.71 -3.44 -14.31
C GLU A 329 -2.56 -3.93 -12.85
N ILE A 330 -1.35 -3.86 -12.29
CA ILE A 330 -1.09 -4.24 -10.88
C ILE A 330 -1.85 -3.31 -9.93
N LEU A 331 -1.80 -2.00 -10.17
CA LEU A 331 -2.48 -1.00 -9.35
C LEU A 331 -4.00 -1.22 -9.37
N ARG A 332 -4.59 -1.42 -10.56
CA ARG A 332 -6.04 -1.65 -10.69
C ARG A 332 -6.48 -2.95 -10.07
N GLU A 333 -5.73 -4.03 -10.26
CA GLU A 333 -6.04 -5.32 -9.64
C GLU A 333 -6.03 -5.21 -8.13
N SER A 334 -4.94 -4.67 -7.59
CA SER A 334 -4.73 -4.54 -6.15
C SER A 334 -5.70 -3.54 -5.52
N PHE A 335 -6.03 -2.44 -6.22
CA PHE A 335 -7.02 -1.49 -5.73
C PHE A 335 -8.42 -2.10 -5.79
N SER A 336 -8.77 -2.91 -6.78
CA SER A 336 -10.08 -3.56 -6.78
C SER A 336 -10.33 -4.51 -5.60
N HIS A 337 -9.26 -5.00 -4.95
CA HIS A 337 -9.35 -5.92 -3.82
C HIS A 337 -9.53 -5.18 -2.48
N GLU A 338 -10.71 -5.32 -1.83
CA GLU A 338 -11.10 -4.56 -0.62
C GLU A 338 -10.13 -4.69 0.57
N ALA A 339 -9.45 -5.83 0.72
CA ALA A 339 -8.48 -6.03 1.80
C ALA A 339 -7.19 -5.21 1.64
N VAL A 340 -6.89 -4.71 0.43
CA VAL A 340 -5.74 -3.83 0.19
C VAL A 340 -6.09 -2.43 0.68
N LYS A 341 -5.35 -1.95 1.69
CA LYS A 341 -5.61 -0.68 2.37
C LYS A 341 -4.60 0.42 2.02
N ALA A 342 -3.44 0.06 1.51
CA ALA A 342 -2.44 1.02 1.07
C ALA A 342 -1.58 0.47 -0.08
N MET A 343 -1.06 1.39 -0.87
CA MET A 343 -0.01 1.17 -1.86
C MET A 343 1.08 2.21 -1.67
N ILE A 344 2.30 1.76 -1.42
CA ILE A 344 3.49 2.60 -1.32
C ILE A 344 4.35 2.32 -2.55
N ILE A 345 4.59 3.36 -3.35
CA ILE A 345 5.51 3.31 -4.48
C ILE A 345 6.93 3.38 -3.95
N TRP A 346 7.82 2.45 -4.31
CA TRP A 346 9.13 2.38 -3.65
C TRP A 346 9.94 3.67 -3.78
N THR A 347 9.99 4.32 -4.95
CA THR A 347 10.66 5.63 -5.07
C THR A 347 9.93 6.57 -6.02
N GLY A 348 9.65 7.79 -5.57
CA GLY A 348 8.84 8.77 -6.30
C GLY A 348 9.61 9.52 -7.37
N ALA A 349 10.38 10.54 -6.99
CA ALA A 349 11.07 11.41 -7.95
C ALA A 349 12.55 11.02 -8.11
N SER A 350 13.12 11.25 -9.30
CA SER A 350 14.56 11.05 -9.58
C SER A 350 15.45 11.77 -8.57
N ILE A 351 15.05 12.97 -8.12
CA ILE A 351 15.80 13.74 -7.13
C ILE A 351 15.93 13.02 -5.77
N ASP A 352 15.01 12.12 -5.44
CA ASP A 352 15.05 11.29 -4.23
C ASP A 352 15.95 10.04 -4.40
N GLY A 353 16.58 9.88 -5.57
CA GLY A 353 17.44 8.74 -5.87
C GLY A 353 16.74 7.59 -6.59
N CYS A 354 15.55 7.83 -7.17
CA CYS A 354 14.88 6.83 -7.98
C CYS A 354 15.72 6.44 -9.22
N ASP A 355 15.89 5.13 -9.45
CA ASP A 355 16.58 4.56 -10.61
C ASP A 355 15.74 3.52 -11.39
N VAL A 356 14.71 2.95 -10.77
CA VAL A 356 13.84 1.91 -11.37
C VAL A 356 12.63 2.51 -12.11
N MET A 357 11.73 3.19 -11.39
CA MET A 357 10.38 3.52 -11.87
C MET A 357 9.93 4.92 -11.41
N CYS A 358 10.60 5.94 -11.92
CA CYS A 358 10.45 7.30 -11.38
C CYS A 358 9.19 7.97 -11.88
N MET A 359 8.43 8.54 -10.95
CA MET A 359 7.24 9.37 -11.21
C MET A 359 7.59 10.73 -11.78
N ALA A 360 8.75 11.29 -11.40
CA ALA A 360 9.18 12.59 -11.88
C ALA A 360 10.69 12.64 -12.12
N ASP A 361 11.13 13.52 -13.02
CA ASP A 361 12.55 13.78 -13.29
C ASP A 361 13.21 14.63 -12.18
N GLU A 362 14.46 15.02 -12.38
CA GLU A 362 15.23 15.88 -11.48
C GLU A 362 14.65 17.29 -11.28
N ASN A 363 13.84 17.76 -12.24
CA ASN A 363 13.15 19.04 -12.21
C ASN A 363 11.71 18.92 -11.68
N LEU A 364 11.32 17.73 -11.20
CA LEU A 364 9.97 17.40 -10.73
C LEU A 364 8.91 17.49 -11.83
N VAL A 365 9.31 17.31 -13.10
CA VAL A 365 8.38 17.13 -14.21
C VAL A 365 7.96 15.67 -14.25
N ASN A 366 6.65 15.42 -14.34
CA ASN A 366 6.12 14.06 -14.38
C ASN A 366 6.68 13.26 -15.57
N THR A 367 6.96 11.99 -15.31
CA THR A 367 7.15 10.97 -16.34
C THR A 367 5.79 10.35 -16.68
N PRO A 368 5.69 9.48 -17.70
CA PRO A 368 4.46 8.71 -17.94
C PRO A 368 4.01 7.87 -16.73
N ILE A 369 4.93 7.46 -15.85
CA ILE A 369 4.59 6.77 -14.60
C ILE A 369 3.95 7.75 -13.61
N GLY A 370 4.48 8.96 -13.50
CA GLY A 370 3.89 10.02 -12.68
C GLY A 370 2.48 10.38 -13.14
N ASP A 371 2.29 10.54 -14.45
CA ASP A 371 0.98 10.86 -15.03
C ASP A 371 -0.04 9.73 -14.81
N LEU A 372 0.38 8.47 -14.94
CA LEU A 372 -0.46 7.32 -14.63
C LEU A 372 -0.91 7.34 -13.16
N ILE A 373 0.03 7.47 -12.22
CA ILE A 373 -0.28 7.41 -10.79
C ILE A 373 -1.12 8.63 -10.37
N ASP A 374 -0.77 9.84 -10.80
CA ASP A 374 -1.56 11.06 -10.55
C ASP A 374 -2.99 10.88 -11.12
N GLY A 375 -3.13 10.28 -12.30
CA GLY A 375 -4.43 9.96 -12.91
C GLY A 375 -5.26 8.94 -12.12
N LEU A 376 -4.65 7.86 -11.64
CA LEU A 376 -5.35 6.86 -10.82
C LEU A 376 -5.71 7.41 -9.43
N MET A 377 -4.88 8.26 -8.83
CA MET A 377 -5.22 8.96 -7.59
C MET A 377 -6.42 9.89 -7.76
N GLU A 378 -6.54 10.54 -8.93
CA GLU A 378 -7.72 11.33 -9.30
C GLU A 378 -8.96 10.47 -9.57
N GLU A 379 -8.78 9.34 -10.25
CA GLU A 379 -9.87 8.41 -10.57
C GLU A 379 -10.48 7.80 -9.29
N TRP A 380 -9.63 7.49 -8.30
CA TRP A 380 -10.01 6.75 -7.10
C TRP A 380 -10.31 7.63 -5.89
N ARG A 381 -10.79 8.84 -6.16
CA ARG A 381 -11.29 9.76 -5.14
C ARG A 381 -12.64 10.32 -5.56
N THR A 382 -13.37 10.86 -4.59
CA THR A 382 -14.64 11.55 -4.84
C THR A 382 -14.41 13.01 -5.23
N GLY A 383 -13.43 13.67 -4.62
CA GLY A 383 -13.20 15.10 -4.82
C GLY A 383 -14.35 15.95 -4.25
N GLU A 384 -14.92 16.82 -5.09
CA GLU A 384 -16.04 17.69 -4.75
C GLU A 384 -17.25 17.36 -5.64
N ILE A 385 -18.41 17.15 -5.01
CA ILE A 385 -19.68 16.88 -5.70
C ILE A 385 -20.66 18.00 -5.37
N GLU A 386 -21.30 18.52 -6.42
CA GLU A 386 -22.52 19.31 -6.29
C GLU A 386 -23.73 18.44 -6.62
N ALA A 387 -24.72 18.44 -5.73
CA ALA A 387 -25.96 17.69 -5.91
C ALA A 387 -27.17 18.54 -5.51
N MET A 388 -28.36 18.11 -5.92
CA MET A 388 -29.60 18.84 -5.63
C MET A 388 -30.68 17.89 -5.14
N ALA A 389 -31.36 18.30 -4.07
CA ALA A 389 -32.48 17.57 -3.51
C ALA A 389 -33.71 17.62 -4.44
N ASP A 390 -34.37 16.48 -4.59
CA ASP A 390 -35.58 16.31 -5.38
C ASP A 390 -36.82 16.93 -4.71
N PHE A 391 -38.02 16.61 -5.22
CA PHE A 391 -39.27 17.11 -4.66
C PHE A 391 -39.60 16.58 -3.26
N ASN A 392 -38.96 15.48 -2.82
CA ASN A 392 -39.07 14.91 -1.49
C ASN A 392 -37.96 15.42 -0.55
N GLY A 393 -37.12 16.35 -1.00
CA GLY A 393 -35.93 16.79 -0.26
C GLY A 393 -34.86 15.70 -0.17
N SER A 394 -34.84 14.76 -1.12
CA SER A 394 -33.90 13.64 -1.13
C SER A 394 -32.87 13.76 -2.26
N CYS A 395 -31.65 13.30 -2.04
CA CYS A 395 -30.62 13.22 -3.06
C CYS A 395 -29.73 11.98 -2.86
N GLN A 396 -29.41 11.27 -3.94
CA GLN A 396 -28.50 10.12 -3.89
C GLN A 396 -27.17 10.45 -4.53
N VAL A 397 -26.09 10.04 -3.87
CA VAL A 397 -24.72 10.22 -4.35
C VAL A 397 -23.90 8.96 -4.06
N SER A 398 -23.02 8.59 -4.98
CA SER A 398 -22.04 7.52 -4.76
C SER A 398 -20.67 8.13 -4.51
N VAL A 399 -20.10 7.86 -3.34
CA VAL A 399 -18.81 8.43 -2.91
C VAL A 399 -17.86 7.30 -2.51
N PHE A 400 -16.56 7.52 -2.65
CA PHE A 400 -15.54 6.65 -2.06
C PHE A 400 -15.61 6.68 -0.53
N ASN A 401 -15.13 5.64 0.12
CA ASN A 401 -15.09 5.62 1.58
C ASN A 401 -14.00 6.59 2.09
N GLY A 402 -14.32 7.32 3.16
CA GLY A 402 -13.46 8.40 3.67
C GLY A 402 -14.20 9.42 4.53
N GLY A 403 -13.51 10.50 4.86
CA GLY A 403 -14.07 11.63 5.62
C GLY A 403 -14.59 12.73 4.69
N TYR A 404 -15.73 13.32 5.04
CA TYR A 404 -16.42 14.33 4.22
C TYR A 404 -16.89 15.52 5.05
N GLU A 405 -16.94 16.69 4.42
CA GLU A 405 -17.75 17.83 4.84
C GLU A 405 -18.88 18.02 3.82
N VAL A 406 -20.11 18.17 4.31
CA VAL A 406 -21.29 18.39 3.47
C VAL A 406 -21.95 19.69 3.90
N LYS A 407 -22.02 20.64 2.97
CA LYS A 407 -22.77 21.89 3.14
C LYS A 407 -24.06 21.81 2.34
N VAL A 408 -25.19 22.06 3.00
CA VAL A 408 -26.50 22.12 2.38
C VAL A 408 -27.02 23.56 2.41
N VAL A 409 -27.53 24.06 1.29
CA VAL A 409 -28.01 25.42 1.12
C VAL A 409 -29.45 25.42 0.64
N ASP A 410 -30.30 26.16 1.35
CA ASP A 410 -31.68 26.40 1.00
C ASP A 410 -31.78 27.28 -0.28
N PRO A 411 -32.62 26.91 -1.26
CA PRO A 411 -32.64 27.59 -2.56
C PRO A 411 -33.31 28.96 -2.54
N VAL A 412 -34.03 29.33 -1.47
CA VAL A 412 -34.81 30.57 -1.39
C VAL A 412 -34.16 31.57 -0.45
N SER A 413 -33.89 31.14 0.78
CA SER A 413 -33.33 31.96 1.86
C SER A 413 -31.80 32.04 1.81
N ASN A 414 -31.13 31.14 1.09
CA ASN A 414 -29.69 30.89 1.18
C ASN A 414 -29.19 30.52 2.59
N ALA A 415 -30.09 30.16 3.51
CA ALA A 415 -29.69 29.56 4.78
C ALA A 415 -28.90 28.27 4.51
N SER A 416 -27.91 27.97 5.34
CA SER A 416 -27.08 26.78 5.13
C SER A 416 -26.76 26.05 6.42
N SER A 417 -26.42 24.77 6.28
CA SER A 417 -25.99 23.92 7.38
C SER A 417 -24.87 23.02 6.90
N CYS A 418 -23.92 22.74 7.79
CA CYS A 418 -22.76 21.89 7.50
C CYS A 418 -22.76 20.68 8.42
N VAL A 419 -22.38 19.52 7.89
CA VAL A 419 -22.18 18.29 8.64
C VAL A 419 -20.87 17.63 8.21
N SER A 420 -20.12 17.10 9.18
CA SER A 420 -18.96 16.25 8.91
C SER A 420 -19.37 14.78 9.01
N LEU A 421 -18.93 13.96 8.06
CA LEU A 421 -19.31 12.56 7.95
C LEU A 421 -18.07 11.69 7.82
N LYS A 422 -18.09 10.52 8.45
CA LYS A 422 -17.20 9.41 8.10
C LYS A 422 -18.02 8.37 7.33
N VAL A 423 -17.62 8.10 6.11
CA VAL A 423 -18.30 7.18 5.19
C VAL A 423 -17.50 5.90 5.11
N ASP A 424 -18.01 4.85 5.76
CA ASP A 424 -17.53 3.49 5.63
C ASP A 424 -18.70 2.52 5.88
N LYS A 425 -18.48 1.21 5.68
CA LYS A 425 -19.52 0.18 5.86
C LYS A 425 -20.06 0.07 7.30
N VAL A 426 -19.40 0.67 8.28
CA VAL A 426 -19.73 0.56 9.71
C VAL A 426 -20.42 1.83 10.23
N SER A 427 -20.01 2.99 9.73
CA SER A 427 -20.37 4.30 10.28
C SER A 427 -21.76 4.77 9.84
N ILE A 428 -22.23 4.34 8.67
CA ILE A 428 -23.56 4.70 8.13
C ILE A 428 -24.27 3.43 7.63
N PRO A 429 -24.74 2.55 8.54
CA PRO A 429 -25.22 1.21 8.17
C PRO A 429 -26.50 1.22 7.33
N ASP A 430 -27.36 2.23 7.49
CA ASP A 430 -28.59 2.41 6.70
C ASP A 430 -28.36 3.27 5.45
N LYS A 431 -27.14 3.80 5.26
CA LYS A 431 -26.75 4.68 4.16
C LYS A 431 -27.58 5.97 4.05
N MET A 432 -28.22 6.37 5.14
CA MET A 432 -29.07 7.56 5.21
C MET A 432 -28.36 8.68 5.98
N VAL A 433 -28.41 9.90 5.46
CA VAL A 433 -27.86 11.09 6.12
C VAL A 433 -28.95 12.16 6.20
N HIS A 434 -29.41 12.45 7.41
CA HIS A 434 -30.39 13.50 7.64
C HIS A 434 -29.70 14.83 7.91
N VAL A 435 -30.04 15.87 7.13
CA VAL A 435 -29.53 17.22 7.31
C VAL A 435 -30.69 18.18 7.54
N GLN A 436 -30.59 18.99 8.59
CA GLN A 436 -31.58 20.00 8.93
C GLN A 436 -31.06 21.40 8.64
N ILE A 437 -31.89 22.25 8.04
CA ILE A 437 -31.61 23.67 7.82
C ILE A 437 -32.48 24.51 8.75
N MET A 438 -31.90 25.55 9.34
CA MET A 438 -32.69 26.61 9.99
C MET A 438 -33.35 27.45 8.91
N GLY A 439 -34.67 27.30 8.77
CA GLY A 439 -35.48 28.01 7.77
C GLY A 439 -35.70 29.48 8.07
#